data_AF-A0A2V8J8D0-F1
#
_entry.id   AF-A0A2V8J8D0-F1
#
_cell.length_a   1.000
_cell.length_b   1.000
_cell.length_c   1.000
_cell.angle_alpha   90.00
_cell.angle_beta   90.00
_cell.angle_gamma   90.00
#
_symmetry.space_group_name_H-M   'P 1'
#
loop_
_entity.id
_entity.type
_entity.pdbx_description
1 polymer ?
#
loop_
_entity_poly.entity_id
_entity_poly.type
_entity_poly.pdbx_seq_one_letter_code
_entity_poly.pdbx_strand_id
1 'polypeptide(L)'
;MLIQTELKATLKRLRLSGMLATLPDRLAFARKDKLDYTDFLQLVLSDEVERRDHKHIETRLQDAGFDEECTLERFDWSAQIRIDKARLMDLFGLHFIERHENIAFSGPVGVGKTYLAQALGHAACRAGYRVLFIRTDALLKALARSRADNSFDRELRRFIAPDLIAIDDFGLRKLSGQASSDFYDLVVERHTRASTIITSNRAVDEWMAVFDEPLLGQSALDRFCHRAHQFVIDGESYRKRTAPSGKSEKLGTRLATGKAPGSSSATVDTDVGGE
;
A
#
# COMPACT_ATOMS: atom_id res chain seq x y z
N MET A 1 6.84 -30.31 35.04
CA MET A 1 6.11 -29.71 36.19
C MET A 1 4.66 -29.54 35.79
N LEU A 2 3.72 -30.24 36.45
CA LEU A 2 2.32 -30.28 36.03
C LEU A 2 1.57 -29.02 36.47
N ILE A 3 1.21 -28.16 35.52
CA ILE A 3 0.26 -27.06 35.75
C ILE A 3 -1.09 -27.70 36.13
N GLN A 4 -1.65 -27.31 37.27
CA GLN A 4 -2.94 -27.79 37.77
C GLN A 4 -4.07 -27.60 36.74
N THR A 5 -4.93 -28.60 36.58
CA THR A 5 -6.00 -28.63 35.56
C THR A 5 -6.99 -27.47 35.72
N GLU A 6 -7.32 -27.09 36.96
CA GLU A 6 -8.19 -25.94 37.25
C GLU A 6 -7.57 -24.61 36.82
N LEU A 7 -6.28 -24.39 37.11
CA LEU A 7 -5.57 -23.20 36.67
C LEU A 7 -5.59 -23.07 35.14
N LYS A 8 -5.41 -24.18 34.41
CA LYS A 8 -5.53 -24.20 32.95
C LYS A 8 -6.94 -23.80 32.48
N ALA A 9 -7.99 -24.30 33.12
CA ALA A 9 -9.37 -23.99 32.77
C ALA A 9 -9.68 -22.51 33.01
N THR A 10 -9.27 -21.96 34.15
CA THR A 10 -9.43 -20.54 34.50
C THR A 10 -8.69 -19.62 33.52
N LEU A 11 -7.42 -19.92 33.21
CA LEU A 11 -6.64 -19.14 32.25
C LEU A 11 -7.27 -19.15 30.86
N LYS A 12 -7.79 -20.29 30.38
CA LYS A 12 -8.51 -20.35 29.10
C LYS A 12 -9.79 -19.51 29.12
N ARG A 13 -10.58 -19.57 30.20
CA ARG A 13 -11.82 -18.80 30.35
C ARG A 13 -11.58 -17.28 30.34
N LEU A 14 -10.46 -16.84 30.92
CA LEU A 14 -10.01 -15.44 30.91
C LEU A 14 -9.29 -15.01 29.61
N ARG A 15 -9.19 -15.91 28.61
CA ARG A 15 -8.42 -15.70 27.36
C ARG A 15 -6.92 -15.45 27.61
N LEU A 16 -6.38 -15.99 28.69
CA LEU A 16 -4.97 -15.97 29.09
C LEU A 16 -4.25 -17.27 28.67
N SER A 17 -4.70 -17.89 27.59
CA SER A 17 -4.18 -19.19 27.15
C SER A 17 -2.71 -19.14 26.70
N GLY A 18 -2.20 -17.95 26.37
CA GLY A 18 -0.79 -17.75 26.02
C GLY A 18 0.16 -17.94 27.19
N MET A 19 -0.25 -17.54 28.41
CA MET A 19 0.51 -17.77 29.64
C MET A 19 0.81 -19.25 29.86
N LEU A 20 -0.01 -20.17 29.35
CA LEU A 20 0.22 -21.61 29.54
C LEU A 20 1.53 -22.11 28.93
N ALA A 21 2.04 -21.44 27.89
CA ALA A 21 3.29 -21.80 27.25
C ALA A 21 4.51 -21.34 28.07
N THR A 22 4.48 -20.13 28.64
CA THR A 22 5.61 -19.52 29.38
C THR A 22 5.59 -19.81 30.88
N LEU A 23 4.43 -20.17 31.44
CA LEU A 23 4.23 -20.39 32.87
C LEU A 23 5.18 -21.41 33.50
N PRO A 24 5.51 -22.58 32.88
CA PRO A 24 6.49 -23.51 33.46
C PRO A 24 7.86 -22.87 33.70
N ASP A 25 8.34 -22.08 32.74
CA ASP A 25 9.65 -21.44 32.78
C ASP A 25 9.65 -20.30 33.81
N ARG A 26 8.57 -19.49 33.84
CA ARG A 26 8.41 -18.42 34.84
C ARG A 26 8.27 -18.97 36.26
N LEU A 27 7.61 -20.11 36.45
CA LEU A 27 7.54 -20.80 37.76
C LEU A 27 8.92 -21.28 38.23
N ALA A 28 9.73 -21.82 37.31
CA ALA A 28 11.10 -22.21 37.64
C ALA A 28 11.97 -20.99 37.99
N PHE A 29 11.83 -19.90 37.24
CA PHE A 29 12.50 -18.63 37.50
C PHE A 29 12.13 -18.05 38.87
N ALA A 30 10.83 -17.92 39.17
CA ALA A 30 10.35 -17.37 40.44
C ALA A 30 10.86 -18.16 41.67
N ARG A 31 10.97 -19.49 41.54
CA ARG A 31 11.55 -20.35 42.61
C ARG A 31 13.03 -20.13 42.80
N LYS A 32 13.78 -19.95 41.71
CA LYS A 32 15.23 -19.73 41.74
C LYS A 32 15.57 -18.37 42.34
N ASP A 33 14.85 -17.34 41.91
CA ASP A 33 15.10 -15.94 42.27
C ASP A 33 14.33 -15.46 43.51
N LYS A 34 13.49 -16.34 44.09
CA LYS A 34 12.64 -16.06 45.26
C LYS A 34 11.78 -14.80 45.09
N LEU A 35 11.16 -14.66 43.92
CA LEU A 35 10.22 -13.57 43.65
C LEU A 35 9.05 -13.60 44.64
N ASP A 36 8.61 -12.43 45.07
CA ASP A 36 7.35 -12.30 45.81
C ASP A 36 6.15 -12.63 44.90
N TYR A 37 5.01 -12.93 45.52
CA TYR A 37 3.77 -13.25 44.80
C TYR A 37 3.32 -12.12 43.88
N THR A 38 3.50 -10.87 44.31
CA THR A 38 3.17 -9.68 43.51
C THR A 38 4.04 -9.61 42.26
N ASP A 39 5.36 -9.74 42.44
CA ASP A 39 6.34 -9.67 41.35
C ASP A 39 6.15 -10.81 40.35
N PHE A 40 5.86 -12.01 40.84
CA PHE A 40 5.54 -13.14 39.97
C PHE A 40 4.26 -12.89 39.16
N LEU A 41 3.20 -12.38 39.78
CA LEU A 41 1.96 -12.08 39.08
C LEU A 41 2.19 -11.00 38.00
N GLN A 42 2.94 -9.94 38.33
CA GLN A 42 3.30 -8.91 37.38
C GLN A 42 4.08 -9.49 36.20
N LEU A 43 5.10 -10.32 36.45
CA LEU A 43 5.92 -10.94 35.41
C LEU A 43 5.08 -11.76 34.41
N VAL A 44 4.20 -12.62 34.89
CA VAL A 44 3.41 -13.49 33.99
C VAL A 44 2.32 -12.70 33.26
N LEU A 45 1.77 -11.65 33.87
CA LEU A 45 0.83 -10.76 33.19
C LEU A 45 1.52 -9.90 32.12
N SER A 46 2.72 -9.39 32.40
CA SER A 46 3.55 -8.65 31.42
C SER A 46 3.85 -9.51 30.18
N ASP A 47 4.25 -10.77 30.36
CA ASP A 47 4.46 -11.71 29.24
C ASP A 47 3.21 -11.83 28.34
N GLU A 48 2.02 -11.90 28.94
CA GLU A 48 0.78 -12.04 28.18
C GLU A 48 0.39 -10.76 27.46
N VAL A 49 0.65 -9.59 28.07
CA VAL A 49 0.46 -8.28 27.41
C VAL A 49 1.38 -8.18 26.20
N GLU A 50 2.69 -8.41 26.36
CA GLU A 50 3.66 -8.38 25.27
C GLU A 50 3.28 -9.33 24.13
N ARG A 51 2.85 -10.54 24.47
CA ARG A 51 2.40 -11.53 23.48
C ARG A 51 1.15 -11.07 22.73
N ARG A 52 0.20 -10.43 23.41
CA ARG A 52 -1.00 -9.88 22.76
C ARG A 52 -0.65 -8.72 21.86
N ASP A 53 0.22 -7.82 22.31
CA ASP A 53 0.67 -6.68 21.52
C ASP A 53 1.38 -7.14 20.25
N HIS A 54 2.29 -8.12 20.36
CA HIS A 54 2.92 -8.75 19.20
C HIS A 54 1.90 -9.37 18.25
N LYS A 55 0.93 -10.13 18.77
CA LYS A 55 -0.11 -10.74 17.94
C LYS A 55 -1.00 -9.70 17.27
N HIS A 56 -1.30 -8.59 17.94
CA HIS A 56 -2.08 -7.49 17.37
C HIS A 56 -1.32 -6.81 16.24
N ILE A 57 -0.01 -6.57 16.40
CA ILE A 57 0.84 -6.03 15.33
C ILE A 57 0.87 -7.00 14.15
N GLU A 58 1.12 -8.29 14.38
CA GLU A 58 1.14 -9.32 13.34
C GLU A 58 -0.19 -9.38 12.57
N THR A 59 -1.31 -9.37 13.29
CA THR A 59 -2.65 -9.38 12.68
C THR A 59 -2.88 -8.13 11.82
N ARG A 60 -2.52 -6.93 12.33
CA ARG A 60 -2.64 -5.69 11.55
C ARG A 60 -1.77 -5.70 10.29
N LEU A 61 -0.55 -6.23 10.37
CA LEU A 61 0.35 -6.35 9.23
C LEU A 61 -0.20 -7.31 8.17
N GLN A 62 -0.82 -8.43 8.60
CA GLN A 62 -1.49 -9.38 7.70
C GLN A 62 -2.73 -8.76 7.06
N ASP A 63 -3.58 -8.09 7.84
CA ASP A 63 -4.82 -7.45 7.38
C ASP A 63 -4.56 -6.27 6.43
N ALA A 64 -3.40 -5.60 6.57
CA ALA A 64 -3.03 -4.47 5.74
C ALA A 64 -2.76 -4.83 4.27
N GLY A 65 -2.48 -6.10 3.95
CA GLY A 65 -2.33 -6.54 2.55
C GLY A 65 -1.09 -6.02 1.84
N PHE A 66 0.02 -5.82 2.56
CA PHE A 66 1.31 -5.45 1.95
C PHE A 66 1.85 -6.59 1.07
N ASP A 67 2.48 -6.23 -0.05
CA ASP A 67 3.10 -7.22 -0.95
C ASP A 67 4.42 -7.77 -0.35
N GLU A 68 5.17 -6.91 0.33
CA GLU A 68 6.49 -7.23 0.88
C GLU A 68 6.70 -6.55 2.25
N GLU A 69 7.64 -7.09 3.04
CA GLU A 69 8.08 -6.46 4.28
C GLU A 69 9.02 -5.27 3.96
N CYS A 70 8.41 -4.10 3.80
CA CYS A 70 9.10 -2.84 3.51
C CYS A 70 9.34 -2.06 4.81
N THR A 71 10.58 -1.64 5.07
CA THR A 71 10.90 -0.76 6.20
C THR A 71 11.85 0.34 5.74
N LEU A 72 11.87 1.46 6.46
CA LEU A 72 12.71 2.58 6.08
C LEU A 72 14.21 2.25 6.13
N GLU A 73 14.60 1.39 7.07
CA GLU A 73 16.00 0.96 7.27
C GLU A 73 16.51 0.11 6.10
N ARG A 74 15.60 -0.61 5.44
CA ARG A 74 15.92 -1.43 4.26
C ARG A 74 15.91 -0.61 2.95
N PHE A 75 15.54 0.67 3.01
CA PHE A 75 15.53 1.54 1.83
C PHE A 75 16.96 1.91 1.41
N ASP A 76 17.32 1.60 0.16
CA ASP A 76 18.64 1.91 -0.38
C ASP A 76 18.79 3.41 -0.71
N TRP A 77 19.27 4.18 0.26
CA TRP A 77 19.58 5.60 0.09
C TRP A 77 20.78 5.88 -0.83
N SER A 78 21.55 4.86 -1.21
CA SER A 78 22.63 4.99 -2.22
C SER A 78 22.08 5.01 -3.65
N ALA A 79 20.82 4.60 -3.84
CA ALA A 79 20.14 4.80 -5.11
C ALA A 79 20.14 6.29 -5.46
N GLN A 80 20.45 6.62 -6.71
CA GLN A 80 20.51 8.01 -7.22
C GLN A 80 19.10 8.58 -7.40
N ILE A 81 18.34 8.66 -6.31
CA ILE A 81 17.03 9.29 -6.27
C ILE A 81 17.11 10.69 -5.64
N ARG A 82 16.22 11.57 -6.08
CA ARG A 82 16.02 12.91 -5.55
C ARG A 82 14.65 12.96 -4.87
N ILE A 83 14.67 13.19 -3.56
CA ILE A 83 13.51 13.42 -2.71
C ILE A 83 13.95 14.27 -1.53
N ASP A 84 13.06 15.11 -1.01
CA ASP A 84 13.27 15.80 0.26
C ASP A 84 13.26 14.79 1.41
N LYS A 85 14.47 14.35 1.81
CA LYS A 85 14.65 13.36 2.88
C LYS A 85 14.20 13.89 4.24
N ALA A 86 14.42 15.16 4.54
CA ALA A 86 14.07 15.72 5.85
C ALA A 86 12.55 15.68 6.05
N ARG A 87 11.80 16.13 5.03
CA ARG A 87 10.34 16.09 5.06
C ARG A 87 9.78 14.67 5.03
N LEU A 88 10.43 13.74 4.32
CA LEU A 88 10.03 12.34 4.34
C LEU A 88 10.25 11.70 5.72
N MET A 89 11.37 11.99 6.38
CA MET A 89 11.67 11.46 7.72
C MET A 89 10.67 11.96 8.77
N ASP A 90 10.22 13.21 8.67
CA ASP A 90 9.16 13.76 9.55
C ASP A 90 7.86 12.93 9.49
N LEU A 91 7.50 12.41 8.31
CA LEU A 91 6.32 11.57 8.15
C LEU A 91 6.43 10.22 8.88
N PHE A 92 7.63 9.71 9.13
CA PHE A 92 7.82 8.50 9.95
C PHE A 92 7.57 8.75 11.44
N GLY A 93 7.41 10.00 11.86
CA GLY A 93 6.81 10.35 13.15
C GLY A 93 5.30 10.13 13.21
N LEU A 94 4.64 9.83 12.08
CA LEU A 94 3.21 9.48 11.95
C LEU A 94 2.20 10.54 12.40
N HIS A 95 2.64 11.73 12.84
CA HIS A 95 1.75 12.84 13.23
C HIS A 95 0.76 13.26 12.12
N PHE A 96 1.10 13.01 10.84
CA PHE A 96 0.19 13.26 9.72
C PHE A 96 -1.10 12.42 9.82
N ILE A 97 -1.05 11.23 10.42
CA ILE A 97 -2.21 10.35 10.60
C ILE A 97 -3.21 10.98 11.56
N GLU A 98 -2.71 11.49 12.70
CA GLU A 98 -3.50 12.19 13.73
C GLU A 98 -4.10 13.49 13.19
N ARG A 99 -3.39 14.18 12.30
CA ARG A 99 -3.85 15.40 11.65
C ARG A 99 -4.80 15.14 10.47
N HIS A 100 -4.99 13.88 10.07
CA HIS A 100 -5.75 13.49 8.87
C HIS A 100 -5.23 14.15 7.58
N GLU A 101 -3.91 14.17 7.44
CA GLU A 101 -3.20 14.67 6.27
C GLU A 101 -2.93 13.53 5.28
N ASN A 102 -2.92 13.86 4.00
CA ASN A 102 -2.70 12.91 2.92
C ASN A 102 -1.24 12.92 2.47
N ILE A 103 -0.84 11.94 1.68
CA ILE A 103 0.50 11.90 1.06
C ILE A 103 0.34 11.51 -0.41
N ALA A 104 1.01 12.25 -1.30
CA ALA A 104 1.12 11.91 -2.70
C ALA A 104 2.58 11.61 -3.05
N PHE A 105 2.85 10.41 -3.56
CA PHE A 105 4.12 10.07 -4.17
C PHE A 105 3.96 10.03 -5.69
N SER A 106 4.65 10.91 -6.41
CA SER A 106 4.70 10.95 -7.87
C SER A 106 6.12 10.76 -8.39
N GLY A 107 6.27 10.34 -9.65
CA GLY A 107 7.57 10.13 -10.29
C GLY A 107 7.62 8.89 -11.19
N PRO A 108 8.72 8.63 -11.92
CA PRO A 108 8.79 7.52 -12.88
C PRO A 108 8.78 6.13 -12.22
N VAL A 109 8.60 5.09 -13.03
CA VAL A 109 8.47 3.70 -12.55
C VAL A 109 9.76 3.21 -11.88
N GLY A 110 9.62 2.61 -10.70
CA GLY A 110 10.71 1.93 -10.00
C GLY A 110 11.65 2.84 -9.20
N VAL A 111 11.25 4.08 -8.90
CA VAL A 111 11.99 5.00 -7.99
C VAL A 111 11.67 4.80 -6.49
N GLY A 112 10.85 3.81 -6.14
CA GLY A 112 10.55 3.48 -4.73
C GLY A 112 9.27 4.07 -4.15
N LYS A 113 8.36 4.65 -4.95
CA LYS A 113 7.06 5.21 -4.48
C LYS A 113 6.24 4.20 -3.67
N THR A 114 5.97 3.04 -4.26
CA THR A 114 5.21 1.94 -3.62
C THR A 114 5.92 1.45 -2.36
N TYR A 115 7.25 1.34 -2.40
CA TYR A 115 8.05 0.92 -1.26
C TYR A 115 7.89 1.89 -0.08
N LEU A 116 8.01 3.21 -0.33
CA LEU A 116 7.85 4.22 0.71
C LEU A 116 6.43 4.25 1.28
N ALA A 117 5.41 4.09 0.42
CA ALA A 117 4.02 3.97 0.87
C ALA A 117 3.82 2.74 1.79
N GLN A 118 4.37 1.58 1.41
CA GLN A 118 4.33 0.38 2.25
C GLN A 118 5.14 0.57 3.53
N ALA A 119 6.34 1.16 3.48
CA ALA A 119 7.18 1.39 4.66
C ALA A 119 6.50 2.30 5.69
N LEU A 120 5.81 3.37 5.25
CA LEU A 120 4.98 4.19 6.12
C LEU A 120 3.80 3.38 6.69
N GLY A 121 3.18 2.53 5.88
CA GLY A 121 2.13 1.61 6.33
C GLY A 121 2.62 0.64 7.42
N HIS A 122 3.79 0.04 7.23
CA HIS A 122 4.43 -0.85 8.21
C HIS A 122 4.71 -0.10 9.53
N ALA A 123 5.26 1.12 9.45
CA ALA A 123 5.48 1.96 10.63
C ALA A 123 4.15 2.27 11.34
N ALA A 124 3.09 2.61 10.60
CA ALA A 124 1.77 2.88 11.15
C ALA A 124 1.15 1.63 11.82
N CYS A 125 1.26 0.45 11.23
CA CYS A 125 0.79 -0.80 11.85
C CYS A 125 1.51 -1.09 13.19
N ARG A 126 2.82 -0.86 13.25
CA ARG A 126 3.63 -1.02 14.47
C ARG A 126 3.24 -0.02 15.55
N ALA A 127 2.85 1.19 15.17
CA ALA A 127 2.31 2.21 16.06
C ALA A 127 0.84 1.97 16.48
N GLY A 128 0.21 0.91 15.98
CA GLY A 128 -1.14 0.49 16.39
C GLY A 128 -2.27 0.95 15.47
N TYR A 129 -1.97 1.66 14.39
CA TYR A 129 -2.96 2.10 13.40
C TYR A 129 -3.42 0.95 12.50
N ARG A 130 -4.68 0.99 12.10
CA ARG A 130 -5.24 0.11 11.08
C ARG A 130 -4.90 0.67 9.72
N VAL A 131 -4.21 -0.14 8.91
CA VAL A 131 -3.73 0.24 7.58
C VAL A 131 -4.34 -0.68 6.55
N LEU A 132 -4.56 -0.18 5.34
CA LEU A 132 -4.89 -1.00 4.18
C LEU A 132 -4.06 -0.53 2.98
N PHE A 133 -3.30 -1.44 2.39
CA PHE A 133 -2.60 -1.26 1.12
C PHE A 133 -3.39 -1.95 0.02
N ILE A 134 -3.64 -1.23 -1.08
CA ILE A 134 -4.39 -1.78 -2.21
C ILE A 134 -4.01 -1.05 -3.50
N ARG A 135 -3.90 -1.79 -4.60
CA ARG A 135 -3.77 -1.20 -5.93
C ARG A 135 -5.08 -0.52 -6.36
N THR A 136 -4.96 0.61 -7.04
CA THR A 136 -6.11 1.38 -7.57
C THR A 136 -7.05 0.50 -8.39
N ASP A 137 -6.53 -0.35 -9.28
CA ASP A 137 -7.38 -1.19 -10.13
C ASP A 137 -8.11 -2.29 -9.35
N ALA A 138 -7.50 -2.84 -8.29
CA ALA A 138 -8.11 -3.84 -7.42
C ALA A 138 -9.23 -3.22 -6.58
N LEU A 139 -9.00 -2.01 -6.05
CA LEU A 139 -9.99 -1.22 -5.32
C LEU A 139 -11.23 -0.96 -6.20
N LEU A 140 -11.03 -0.41 -7.39
CA LEU A 140 -12.13 -0.07 -8.30
C LEU A 140 -12.88 -1.32 -8.79
N LYS A 141 -12.17 -2.43 -9.04
CA LYS A 141 -12.81 -3.71 -9.38
C LYS A 141 -13.65 -4.26 -8.23
N ALA A 142 -13.20 -4.12 -6.99
CA ALA A 142 -13.96 -4.55 -5.81
C ALA A 142 -15.25 -3.73 -5.66
N LEU A 143 -15.16 -2.40 -5.78
CA LEU A 143 -16.32 -1.51 -5.74
C LEU A 143 -17.31 -1.81 -6.88
N ALA A 144 -16.83 -1.97 -8.11
CA ALA A 144 -17.68 -2.32 -9.25
C ALA A 144 -18.41 -3.67 -9.06
N ARG A 145 -17.73 -4.69 -8.54
CA ARG A 145 -18.35 -6.00 -8.22
C ARG A 145 -19.41 -5.88 -7.13
N SER A 146 -19.13 -5.12 -6.08
CA SER A 146 -20.05 -4.92 -4.95
C SER A 146 -21.35 -4.19 -5.33
N ARG A 147 -21.37 -3.46 -6.46
CA ARG A 147 -22.61 -2.90 -7.01
C ARG A 147 -23.50 -3.97 -7.63
N ALA A 148 -22.93 -4.98 -8.27
CA ALA A 148 -23.68 -6.05 -8.92
C ALA A 148 -24.36 -7.00 -7.92
N ASP A 149 -23.83 -7.13 -6.69
CA ASP A 149 -24.38 -7.98 -5.64
C ASP A 149 -25.06 -7.21 -4.49
N ASN A 150 -25.33 -5.91 -4.69
CA ASN A 150 -25.95 -4.99 -3.72
C ASN A 150 -25.19 -4.89 -2.38
N SER A 151 -23.86 -5.07 -2.38
CA SER A 151 -23.01 -4.96 -1.19
C SER A 151 -22.10 -3.73 -1.16
N PHE A 152 -22.31 -2.77 -2.08
CA PHE A 152 -21.48 -1.57 -2.23
C PHE A 152 -21.17 -0.84 -0.93
N ASP A 153 -22.18 -0.52 -0.12
CA ASP A 153 -21.96 0.21 1.14
C ASP A 153 -21.05 -0.55 2.11
N ARG A 154 -21.12 -1.89 2.11
CA ARG A 154 -20.27 -2.73 2.95
C ARG A 154 -18.83 -2.71 2.43
N GLU A 155 -18.64 -2.79 1.13
CA GLU A 155 -17.30 -2.77 0.53
C GLU A 155 -16.66 -1.37 0.64
N LEU A 156 -17.43 -0.29 0.43
CA LEU A 156 -16.95 1.07 0.67
C LEU A 156 -16.56 1.28 2.14
N ARG A 157 -17.36 0.76 3.09
CA ARG A 157 -17.01 0.79 4.53
C ARG A 157 -15.67 0.15 4.83
N ARG A 158 -15.29 -0.91 4.11
CA ARG A 158 -13.99 -1.57 4.25
C ARG A 158 -12.83 -0.65 3.86
N PHE A 159 -13.02 0.22 2.87
CA PHE A 159 -11.98 1.16 2.41
C PHE A 159 -11.94 2.48 3.22
N ILE A 160 -13.04 2.89 3.83
CA ILE A 160 -13.09 4.10 4.69
C ILE A 160 -12.67 3.81 6.14
N ALA A 161 -12.88 2.59 6.64
CA ALA A 161 -12.63 2.24 8.04
C ALA A 161 -11.16 2.29 8.52
N PRO A 162 -10.14 1.99 7.71
CA PRO A 162 -8.74 2.07 8.13
C PRO A 162 -8.30 3.51 8.41
N ASP A 163 -7.46 3.67 9.43
CA ASP A 163 -6.91 4.96 9.84
C ASP A 163 -5.97 5.53 8.76
N LEU A 164 -5.33 4.62 8.00
CA LEU A 164 -4.51 4.91 6.82
C LEU A 164 -4.88 3.96 5.67
N ILE A 165 -5.13 4.50 4.47
CA ILE A 165 -5.19 3.68 3.25
C ILE A 165 -4.09 4.11 2.29
N ALA A 166 -3.36 3.16 1.72
CA ALA A 166 -2.38 3.37 0.67
C ALA A 166 -2.92 2.82 -0.65
N ILE A 167 -3.24 3.73 -1.57
CA ILE A 167 -3.78 3.44 -2.90
C ILE A 167 -2.63 3.52 -3.90
N ASP A 168 -2.19 2.37 -4.37
CA ASP A 168 -1.03 2.25 -5.24
C ASP A 168 -1.38 2.34 -6.73
N ASP A 169 -0.45 2.79 -7.56
CA ASP A 169 -0.55 2.79 -9.03
C ASP A 169 -1.72 3.62 -9.61
N PHE A 170 -2.03 4.76 -8.97
CA PHE A 170 -3.06 5.68 -9.46
C PHE A 170 -2.67 6.31 -10.82
N GLY A 171 -3.66 6.50 -11.70
CA GLY A 171 -3.46 7.18 -12.98
C GLY A 171 -2.81 6.34 -14.10
N LEU A 172 -2.65 5.02 -13.91
CA LEU A 172 -2.19 4.12 -14.99
C LEU A 172 -3.19 4.02 -16.16
N ARG A 173 -4.48 4.14 -15.88
CA ARG A 173 -5.59 4.09 -16.85
C ARG A 173 -6.57 5.20 -16.53
N LYS A 174 -7.28 5.69 -17.54
CA LYS A 174 -8.44 6.55 -17.31
C LYS A 174 -9.51 5.77 -16.54
N LEU A 175 -10.16 6.45 -15.60
CA LEU A 175 -11.33 5.95 -14.91
C LEU A 175 -12.53 6.02 -15.86
N SER A 176 -13.48 5.09 -15.74
CA SER A 176 -14.81 5.29 -16.32
C SER A 176 -15.61 6.29 -15.49
N GLY A 177 -16.75 6.78 -15.99
CA GLY A 177 -17.68 7.58 -15.18
C GLY A 177 -18.01 6.93 -13.83
N GLN A 178 -18.35 5.63 -13.80
CA GLN A 178 -18.65 4.93 -12.55
C GLN A 178 -17.43 4.84 -11.61
N ALA A 179 -16.24 4.53 -12.15
CA ALA A 179 -15.02 4.47 -11.35
C ALA A 179 -14.60 5.85 -10.82
N SER A 180 -14.92 6.92 -11.56
CA SER A 180 -14.72 8.32 -11.13
C SER A 180 -15.62 8.64 -9.94
N SER A 181 -16.90 8.24 -9.98
CA SER A 181 -17.83 8.38 -8.86
C SER A 181 -17.40 7.57 -7.65
N ASP A 182 -17.03 6.29 -7.85
CA ASP A 182 -16.61 5.41 -6.75
C ASP A 182 -15.35 5.93 -6.04
N PHE A 183 -14.37 6.43 -6.80
CA PHE A 183 -13.17 7.04 -6.24
C PHE A 183 -13.48 8.37 -5.54
N TYR A 184 -14.38 9.18 -6.11
CA TYR A 184 -14.86 10.42 -5.48
C TYR A 184 -15.51 10.14 -4.12
N ASP A 185 -16.42 9.18 -4.04
CA ASP A 185 -17.11 8.80 -2.80
C ASP A 185 -16.10 8.38 -1.71
N LEU A 186 -15.09 7.58 -2.08
CA LEU A 186 -14.01 7.19 -1.18
C LEU A 186 -13.23 8.41 -0.65
N VAL A 187 -12.83 9.33 -1.53
CA VAL A 187 -12.06 10.52 -1.14
C VAL A 187 -12.88 11.44 -0.25
N VAL A 188 -14.15 11.64 -0.57
CA VAL A 188 -15.06 12.48 0.21
C VAL A 188 -15.30 11.90 1.60
N GLU A 189 -15.58 10.60 1.72
CA GLU A 189 -15.84 9.97 3.01
C GLU A 189 -14.60 9.93 3.92
N ARG A 190 -13.39 9.91 3.33
CA ARG A 190 -12.14 9.94 4.10
C ARG A 190 -11.63 11.36 4.40
N HIS A 191 -12.05 12.37 3.63
CA HIS A 191 -11.60 13.73 3.79
C HIS A 191 -11.78 14.22 5.23
N THR A 192 -10.69 14.68 5.86
CA THR A 192 -10.64 15.15 7.26
C THR A 192 -11.01 14.12 8.34
N ARG A 193 -11.14 12.84 7.99
CA ARG A 193 -11.47 11.76 8.93
C ARG A 193 -10.38 10.70 9.03
N ALA A 194 -9.68 10.43 7.94
CA ALA A 194 -8.62 9.44 7.90
C ALA A 194 -7.62 9.75 6.79
N SER A 195 -6.39 9.27 6.93
CA SER A 195 -5.29 9.65 6.05
C SER A 195 -5.21 8.74 4.82
N THR A 196 -4.81 9.30 3.69
CA THR A 196 -4.71 8.57 2.42
C THR A 196 -3.35 8.81 1.77
N ILE A 197 -2.64 7.74 1.44
CA ILE A 197 -1.45 7.77 0.59
C ILE A 197 -1.88 7.39 -0.83
N ILE A 198 -1.48 8.17 -1.83
CA ILE A 198 -1.61 7.81 -3.24
C ILE A 198 -0.24 7.76 -3.88
N THR A 199 0.06 6.69 -4.61
CA THR A 199 1.23 6.63 -5.49
C THR A 199 0.79 6.75 -6.95
N SER A 200 1.57 7.47 -7.76
CA SER A 200 1.29 7.60 -9.19
C SER A 200 2.56 7.76 -10.02
N ASN A 201 2.51 7.29 -11.27
CA ASN A 201 3.55 7.60 -12.26
C ASN A 201 3.34 8.95 -12.96
N ARG A 202 2.22 9.62 -12.68
CA ARG A 202 1.87 10.95 -13.17
C ARG A 202 2.12 11.99 -12.10
N ALA A 203 2.46 13.20 -12.52
CA ALA A 203 2.46 14.35 -11.63
C ALA A 203 1.02 14.68 -11.17
N VAL A 204 0.88 15.33 -10.02
CA VAL A 204 -0.43 15.54 -9.37
C VAL A 204 -1.34 16.43 -10.21
N ASP A 205 -0.78 17.39 -10.94
CA ASP A 205 -1.46 18.26 -11.90
C ASP A 205 -2.05 17.49 -13.09
N GLU A 206 -1.47 16.35 -13.46
CA GLU A 206 -1.99 15.47 -14.52
C GLU A 206 -3.12 14.54 -14.04
N TRP A 207 -3.38 14.46 -12.73
CA TRP A 207 -4.39 13.53 -12.19
C TRP A 207 -5.80 13.90 -12.62
N MET A 208 -6.08 15.17 -12.92
CA MET A 208 -7.40 15.59 -13.40
C MET A 208 -7.77 14.89 -14.70
N ALA A 209 -6.80 14.68 -15.60
CA ALA A 209 -7.01 14.01 -16.89
C ALA A 209 -7.27 12.50 -16.78
N VAL A 210 -7.12 11.92 -15.58
CA VAL A 210 -7.41 10.51 -15.29
C VAL A 210 -8.91 10.27 -15.11
N PHE A 211 -9.66 11.27 -14.65
CA PHE A 211 -11.10 11.19 -14.46
C PHE A 211 -11.84 11.34 -15.78
N ASP A 212 -12.95 10.59 -15.93
CA ASP A 212 -13.86 10.74 -17.06
C ASP A 212 -14.73 12.00 -16.89
N GLU A 213 -15.20 12.21 -15.66
CA GLU A 213 -16.04 13.33 -15.24
C GLU A 213 -15.18 14.42 -14.57
N PRO A 214 -14.91 15.55 -15.25
CA PRO A 214 -13.98 16.58 -14.75
C PRO A 214 -14.42 17.19 -13.43
N LEU A 215 -15.74 17.32 -13.21
CA LEU A 215 -16.30 17.95 -12.01
C LEU A 215 -16.07 17.10 -10.76
N LEU A 216 -16.23 15.78 -10.88
CA LEU A 216 -15.89 14.83 -9.81
C LEU A 216 -14.39 14.80 -9.55
N GLY A 217 -13.59 14.77 -10.63
CA GLY A 217 -12.13 14.80 -10.53
C GLY A 217 -11.61 16.04 -9.82
N GLN A 218 -12.05 17.23 -10.23
CA GLN A 218 -11.67 18.50 -9.59
C GLN A 218 -12.04 18.50 -8.10
N SER A 219 -13.26 18.06 -7.78
CA SER A 219 -13.78 18.05 -6.41
C SER A 219 -13.04 17.04 -5.51
N ALA A 220 -12.70 15.86 -6.02
CA ALA A 220 -11.91 14.85 -5.28
C ALA A 220 -10.46 15.33 -5.07
N LEU A 221 -9.81 15.80 -6.13
CA LEU A 221 -8.41 16.22 -6.09
C LEU A 221 -8.21 17.46 -5.22
N ASP A 222 -9.13 18.42 -5.24
CA ASP A 222 -9.09 19.59 -4.35
C ASP A 222 -9.06 19.15 -2.87
N ARG A 223 -10.00 18.30 -2.46
CA ARG A 223 -10.06 17.76 -1.09
C ARG A 223 -8.84 16.94 -0.71
N PHE A 224 -8.35 16.11 -1.63
CA PHE A 224 -7.17 15.29 -1.37
C PHE A 224 -5.90 16.15 -1.24
N CYS A 225 -5.64 16.98 -2.25
CA CYS A 225 -4.40 17.77 -2.39
C CYS A 225 -4.28 18.91 -1.38
N HIS A 226 -5.40 19.51 -0.96
CA HIS A 226 -5.41 20.62 0.00
C HIS A 226 -4.70 20.27 1.32
N ARG A 227 -4.72 18.99 1.71
CA ARG A 227 -4.05 18.48 2.93
C ARG A 227 -2.98 17.43 2.61
N ALA A 228 -2.46 17.41 1.38
CA ALA A 228 -1.50 16.40 0.97
C ALA A 228 -0.05 16.87 1.06
N HIS A 229 0.77 16.05 1.68
CA HIS A 229 2.21 16.06 1.51
C HIS A 229 2.57 15.49 0.14
N GLN A 230 2.84 16.36 -0.84
CA GLN A 230 3.26 15.97 -2.19
C GLN A 230 4.78 15.77 -2.29
N PHE A 231 5.21 14.61 -2.76
CA PHE A 231 6.60 14.26 -3.03
C PHE A 231 6.74 13.82 -4.48
N VAL A 232 7.60 14.51 -5.21
CA VAL A 232 8.09 14.07 -6.52
C VAL A 232 9.41 13.33 -6.29
N ILE A 233 9.46 12.07 -6.69
CA ILE A 233 10.65 11.24 -6.60
C ILE A 233 11.22 11.08 -8.00
N ASP A 234 12.39 11.66 -8.23
CA ASP A 234 13.11 11.52 -9.49
C ASP A 234 14.31 10.59 -9.32
N GLY A 235 14.69 9.88 -10.38
CA GLY A 235 15.88 9.02 -10.35
C GLY A 235 15.79 7.86 -11.31
N GLU A 236 16.85 7.06 -11.35
CA GLU A 236 16.86 5.83 -12.14
C GLU A 236 16.01 4.73 -11.50
N SER A 237 15.43 3.88 -12.33
CA SER A 237 14.63 2.75 -11.88
C SER A 237 15.49 1.74 -11.11
N TYR A 238 15.17 1.53 -9.83
CA TYR A 238 15.84 0.56 -8.96
C TYR A 238 15.73 -0.87 -9.52
N ARG A 239 14.63 -1.19 -10.22
CA ARG A 239 14.39 -2.49 -10.86
C ARG A 239 15.46 -2.85 -11.90
N LYS A 240 16.15 -1.86 -12.51
CA LYS A 240 17.27 -2.12 -13.43
C LYS A 240 18.51 -2.66 -12.73
N ARG A 241 18.71 -2.30 -11.44
CA ARG A 241 19.85 -2.77 -10.63
C ARG A 241 19.65 -4.18 -10.09
N THR A 242 18.39 -4.57 -9.86
CA THR A 242 18.03 -5.92 -9.37
C THR A 242 17.66 -6.89 -10.49
N ALA A 243 17.61 -6.43 -11.75
CA ALA A 243 17.37 -7.29 -12.89
C ALA A 243 18.48 -8.37 -12.95
N PRO A 244 18.12 -9.66 -13.15
CA PRO A 244 19.12 -10.69 -13.34
C PRO A 244 19.99 -10.28 -14.52
N SER A 245 21.30 -10.17 -14.30
CA SER A 245 22.26 -9.66 -15.27
C SER A 245 22.42 -10.63 -16.45
N GLY A 246 21.43 -10.64 -17.34
CA GLY A 246 21.50 -11.20 -18.68
C GLY A 246 21.87 -10.08 -19.64
N LYS A 247 22.92 -10.28 -20.44
CA LYS A 247 23.38 -9.37 -21.51
C LYS A 247 22.19 -8.73 -22.23
N SER A 248 21.96 -7.44 -22.02
CA SER A 248 21.01 -6.66 -22.83
C SER A 248 21.64 -6.38 -24.19
N GLU A 249 21.51 -7.32 -25.12
CA GLU A 249 21.60 -6.99 -26.53
C GLU A 249 20.38 -6.16 -26.93
N LYS A 250 20.64 -4.87 -27.13
CA LYS A 250 19.88 -3.87 -27.92
C LYS A 250 18.48 -4.32 -28.40
N LEU A 251 17.48 -4.21 -27.53
CA LEU A 251 16.07 -4.13 -27.95
C LEU A 251 15.65 -2.67 -28.22
N GLY A 252 16.49 -1.95 -28.97
CA GLY A 252 16.34 -0.50 -29.18
C GLY A 252 16.77 -0.08 -30.58
N THR A 253 16.45 -0.85 -31.64
CA THR A 253 16.64 -0.38 -33.03
C THR A 253 15.79 -1.10 -34.09
N ARG A 254 14.55 -1.53 -33.79
CA ARG A 254 13.66 -2.14 -34.82
C ARG A 254 12.27 -1.53 -34.97
N LEU A 255 12.00 -0.37 -34.36
CA LEU A 255 10.73 0.36 -34.54
C LEU A 255 10.83 1.60 -35.44
N ALA A 256 11.95 1.80 -36.13
CA ALA A 256 12.14 2.94 -37.05
C ALA A 256 12.69 2.51 -38.42
N THR A 257 12.01 1.59 -39.11
CA THR A 257 12.06 1.49 -40.58
C THR A 257 10.76 0.84 -41.08
N GLY A 258 9.65 1.56 -40.94
CA GLY A 258 8.46 1.27 -41.73
C GLY A 258 8.64 1.84 -43.13
N LYS A 259 9.34 1.12 -44.02
CA LYS A 259 9.27 1.37 -45.46
C LYS A 259 8.23 0.41 -46.03
N ALA A 260 7.09 0.96 -46.42
CA ALA A 260 6.00 0.21 -47.04
C ALA A 260 6.50 -0.47 -48.35
N PRO A 261 6.20 -1.76 -48.58
CA PRO A 261 6.40 -2.35 -49.89
C PRO A 261 5.32 -1.84 -50.85
N GLY A 262 5.78 -1.43 -52.04
CA GLY A 262 5.01 -0.73 -53.06
C GLY A 262 3.80 -1.50 -53.60
N SER A 263 2.82 -0.71 -53.99
CA SER A 263 1.70 -1.08 -54.85
C SER A 263 2.22 -1.64 -56.18
N SER A 264 1.98 -2.92 -56.43
CA SER A 264 2.00 -3.50 -57.78
C SER A 264 0.72 -3.05 -58.49
N SER A 265 0.84 -2.08 -59.39
CA SER A 265 -0.18 -1.76 -60.38
C SER A 265 -0.05 -2.76 -61.53
N ALA A 266 -1.01 -3.67 -61.64
CA ALA A 266 -1.21 -4.47 -62.84
C ALA A 266 -1.63 -3.54 -63.99
N THR A 267 -0.73 -3.35 -64.94
CA THR A 267 -1.03 -2.75 -66.25
C THR A 267 -1.86 -3.75 -67.05
N VAL A 268 -3.06 -3.31 -67.41
CA VAL A 268 -3.95 -3.96 -68.38
C VAL A 268 -3.36 -3.73 -69.77
N ASP A 269 -2.97 -4.81 -70.44
CA ASP A 269 -2.70 -4.82 -71.87
C ASP A 269 -3.98 -4.43 -72.63
N THR A 270 -3.93 -3.31 -73.34
CA THR A 270 -4.84 -3.01 -74.45
C THR A 270 -3.97 -2.84 -75.69
N ASP A 271 -3.88 -3.93 -76.43
CA ASP A 271 -3.29 -4.01 -77.75
C ASP A 271 -4.27 -3.39 -78.76
N VAL A 272 -3.89 -2.26 -79.36
CA VAL A 272 -4.60 -1.63 -80.47
C VAL A 272 -3.57 -1.21 -81.52
N GLY A 273 -3.56 -1.95 -82.63
CA GLY A 273 -3.36 -1.40 -83.97
C GLY A 273 -2.11 -1.85 -84.72
N GLY A 274 -2.31 -2.67 -85.77
CA GLY A 274 -1.30 -2.88 -86.81
C GLY A 274 -1.63 -3.94 -87.87
N GLU A 275 -2.77 -3.83 -88.55
CA GLU A 275 -3.02 -4.01 -90.02
C GLU A 275 -4.52 -4.19 -90.33
#